data_AF-A0A6C1RIY4-F1
#
_entry.id   AF-A0A6C1RIY4-F1
#
_cell.length_a   1.000
_cell.length_b   1.000
_cell.length_c   1.000
_cell.angle_alpha   90.00
_cell.angle_beta   90.00
_cell.angle_gamma   90.00
#
_symmetry.space_group_name_H-M   'P 1'
#
loop_
_entity.id
_entity.type
_entity.pdbx_description
1 polymer ?
#
loop_
_entity_poly.entity_id
_entity_poly.type
_entity_poly.pdbx_seq_one_letter_code
_entity_poly.pdbx_strand_id
1 'polypeptide(L)'
;MKKLSLLLMAAVIAVGVIAVAACGDRLRVGEPVAEPSLAGRHVGYSWGGEARGTAFEDATQYIETILTLDEDGIIEDAKMVFWVQRDGYWIPRSSGNAYVAIDYSVDPTAATPGDDYAAGESMFTVYTVDMMSFYAVGVSSDNVAAVAIVCPVTRYQYEMKFDAGFDFDKPFGEVTIASGDLVPTWRTSGSGLMRPQDWAEIAERNFFEIHDLWSHVVNDRGVLSGVTPASSVLEFLEALGVSFDGGVPQPAEAAYGYFGLGGWSGNHSAIAQSLIGEDATSKTSLVDWSVDHYAGAVNEDNVFGVDVRSGATRTVQNSFDGISGATVRVSRESTSYQRALVDAGILQEGDVIIGRF
;
A
#
# COMPACT_ATOMS: atom_id res chain seq x y z
N MET A 1 -42.18 -52.90 -70.31
CA MET A 1 -42.29 -52.69 -68.84
C MET A 1 -40.99 -52.91 -68.06
N LYS A 2 -40.04 -53.76 -68.48
CA LYS A 2 -38.77 -53.98 -67.74
C LYS A 2 -37.72 -52.84 -67.81
N LYS A 3 -37.78 -51.96 -68.81
CA LYS A 3 -36.81 -50.85 -68.97
C LYS A 3 -37.14 -49.59 -68.14
N LEU A 4 -38.40 -49.39 -67.75
CA LEU A 4 -38.83 -48.25 -66.93
C LEU A 4 -38.52 -48.47 -65.44
N SER A 5 -38.53 -49.72 -64.98
CA SER A 5 -38.20 -50.11 -63.61
C SER A 5 -36.69 -49.99 -63.31
N LEU A 6 -35.81 -50.20 -64.30
CA LEU A 6 -34.36 -50.03 -64.11
C LEU A 6 -33.95 -48.55 -64.02
N LEU A 7 -34.62 -47.67 -64.76
CA LEU A 7 -34.37 -46.22 -64.74
C LEU A 7 -34.86 -45.55 -63.45
N LEU A 8 -36.00 -45.99 -62.89
CA LEU A 8 -36.47 -45.51 -61.59
C LEU A 8 -35.55 -45.96 -60.44
N MET A 9 -35.02 -47.19 -60.51
CA MET A 9 -34.13 -47.72 -59.47
C MET A 9 -32.74 -47.06 -59.48
N ALA A 10 -32.22 -46.73 -60.67
CA ALA A 10 -30.98 -45.95 -60.80
C ALA A 10 -31.14 -44.48 -60.33
N ALA A 11 -32.31 -43.87 -60.57
CA ALA A 11 -32.60 -42.51 -60.10
C ALA A 11 -32.75 -42.43 -58.57
N VAL A 12 -33.37 -43.43 -57.93
CA VAL A 12 -33.50 -43.50 -56.45
C VAL A 12 -32.15 -43.74 -55.78
N ILE A 13 -31.25 -44.52 -56.39
CA ILE A 13 -29.88 -44.74 -55.88
C ILE A 13 -29.02 -43.48 -56.08
N ALA A 14 -29.16 -42.77 -57.20
CA ALA A 14 -28.42 -41.52 -57.44
C ALA A 14 -28.84 -40.38 -56.50
N VAL A 15 -30.13 -40.28 -56.16
CA VAL A 15 -30.64 -39.29 -55.18
C VAL A 15 -30.26 -39.69 -53.74
N GLY A 16 -30.22 -41.00 -53.43
CA GLY A 16 -29.76 -41.50 -52.13
C GLY A 16 -28.27 -41.25 -51.86
N VAL A 17 -27.40 -41.36 -52.87
CA VAL A 17 -25.96 -41.11 -52.71
C VAL A 17 -25.63 -39.62 -52.55
N ILE A 18 -26.44 -38.71 -53.14
CA ILE A 18 -26.24 -37.27 -52.96
C ILE A 18 -26.73 -36.79 -51.58
N ALA A 19 -27.76 -37.42 -51.00
CA ALA A 19 -28.22 -37.11 -49.65
C ALA A 19 -27.25 -37.57 -48.55
N VAL A 20 -26.49 -38.64 -48.76
CA VAL A 20 -25.49 -39.13 -47.78
C VAL A 20 -24.15 -38.37 -47.90
N ALA A 21 -23.86 -37.74 -49.04
CA ALA A 21 -22.69 -36.86 -49.19
C ALA A 21 -22.91 -35.42 -48.67
N ALA A 22 -24.17 -35.00 -48.46
CA ALA A 22 -24.53 -33.69 -47.92
C ALA A 22 -24.80 -33.68 -46.38
N CYS A 23 -24.93 -34.86 -45.77
CA CYS A 23 -24.98 -35.05 -44.30
C CYS A 23 -23.76 -35.83 -43.78
N GLY A 24 -22.68 -35.86 -44.55
CA GLY A 24 -21.35 -36.08 -44.00
C GLY A 24 -20.88 -34.77 -43.39
N ASP A 25 -21.46 -34.36 -42.26
CA ASP A 25 -20.76 -33.48 -41.35
C ASP A 25 -19.39 -34.13 -41.16
N ARG A 26 -18.39 -33.50 -41.76
CA ARG A 26 -17.03 -33.69 -41.29
C ARG A 26 -17.16 -33.40 -39.81
N LEU A 27 -17.07 -34.45 -38.99
CA LEU A 27 -16.34 -34.40 -37.74
C LEU A 27 -14.97 -33.81 -38.13
N ARG A 28 -14.93 -32.48 -38.29
CA ARG A 28 -13.82 -31.68 -37.87
C ARG A 28 -13.67 -32.16 -36.43
N VAL A 29 -12.71 -33.06 -36.24
CA VAL A 29 -11.96 -33.11 -34.99
C VAL A 29 -11.83 -31.64 -34.63
N GLY A 30 -12.58 -31.22 -33.61
CA GLY A 30 -12.70 -29.82 -33.28
C GLY A 30 -11.28 -29.29 -33.30
N GLU A 31 -11.05 -28.21 -34.07
CA GLU A 31 -9.90 -27.39 -33.74
C GLU A 31 -9.98 -27.24 -32.22
N PRO A 32 -8.92 -27.63 -31.47
CA PRO A 32 -8.95 -27.43 -30.03
C PRO A 32 -9.42 -26.00 -29.86
N VAL A 33 -10.57 -25.82 -29.19
CA VAL A 33 -11.02 -24.50 -28.80
C VAL A 33 -9.82 -23.98 -28.06
N ALA A 34 -9.08 -23.06 -28.68
CA ALA A 34 -7.92 -22.48 -28.03
C ALA A 34 -8.50 -21.95 -26.73
N GLU A 35 -8.07 -22.54 -25.61
CA GLU A 35 -8.38 -21.99 -24.30
C GLU A 35 -8.09 -20.49 -24.43
N PRO A 36 -9.05 -19.62 -24.12
CA PRO A 36 -8.84 -18.18 -24.27
C PRO A 36 -7.58 -17.85 -23.48
N SER A 37 -6.54 -17.43 -24.22
CA SER A 37 -5.25 -17.12 -23.60
C SER A 37 -5.47 -16.02 -22.58
N LEU A 38 -4.94 -16.24 -21.37
CA LEU A 38 -4.96 -15.24 -20.31
C LEU A 38 -3.87 -14.18 -20.52
N ALA A 39 -3.04 -14.34 -21.55
CA ALA A 39 -1.90 -13.47 -21.78
C ALA A 39 -2.34 -12.03 -22.08
N GLY A 40 -1.75 -11.08 -21.37
CA GLY A 40 -2.05 -9.68 -21.59
C GLY A 40 -1.86 -8.81 -20.38
N ARG A 41 -2.16 -7.52 -20.58
CA ARG A 41 -2.15 -6.51 -19.54
C ARG A 41 -3.58 -6.25 -19.09
N HIS A 42 -3.85 -6.50 -17.81
CA HIS A 42 -5.18 -6.39 -17.21
C HIS A 42 -5.22 -5.33 -16.12
N VAL A 43 -6.33 -4.61 -16.02
CA VAL A 43 -6.43 -3.46 -15.11
C VAL A 43 -7.71 -3.51 -14.29
N GLY A 44 -7.58 -3.32 -12.98
CA GLY A 44 -8.70 -3.25 -12.06
C GLY A 44 -8.61 -2.05 -11.11
N TYR A 45 -9.77 -1.59 -10.66
CA TYR A 45 -9.92 -0.36 -9.86
C TYR A 45 -10.75 -0.59 -8.61
N SER A 46 -10.45 0.13 -7.54
CA SER A 46 -11.37 0.33 -6.40
C SER A 46 -11.31 1.80 -6.00
N TRP A 47 -12.41 2.38 -5.53
CA TRP A 47 -12.48 3.82 -5.29
C TRP A 47 -13.18 4.21 -3.99
N GLY A 48 -12.88 5.44 -3.56
CA GLY A 48 -13.43 6.02 -2.34
C GLY A 48 -14.94 6.19 -2.43
N GLY A 49 -15.67 5.57 -1.50
CA GLY A 49 -17.13 5.71 -1.40
C GLY A 49 -17.93 4.66 -2.16
N GLU A 50 -17.27 3.75 -2.87
CA GLU A 50 -17.88 2.65 -3.63
C GLU A 50 -18.89 1.85 -2.80
N ALA A 51 -18.47 1.35 -1.62
CA ALA A 51 -19.33 0.62 -0.68
C ALA A 51 -20.55 1.42 -0.16
N ARG A 52 -20.64 2.72 -0.48
CA ARG A 52 -21.77 3.61 -0.14
C ARG A 52 -22.50 4.13 -1.39
N GLY A 53 -22.24 3.54 -2.55
CA GLY A 53 -22.87 3.89 -3.82
C GLY A 53 -22.31 5.15 -4.50
N THR A 54 -21.13 5.64 -4.10
CA THR A 54 -20.46 6.73 -4.83
C THR A 54 -20.00 6.22 -6.19
N ALA A 55 -20.34 6.92 -7.27
CA ALA A 55 -19.88 6.60 -8.60
C ALA A 55 -18.37 6.89 -8.75
N PHE A 56 -17.69 6.21 -9.68
CA PHE A 56 -16.24 6.36 -9.85
C PHE A 56 -15.85 7.80 -10.24
N GLU A 57 -16.65 8.44 -11.09
CA GLU A 57 -16.47 9.83 -11.53
C GLU A 57 -16.56 10.86 -10.40
N ASP A 58 -17.25 10.52 -9.31
CA ASP A 58 -17.40 11.36 -8.12
C ASP A 58 -16.34 11.07 -7.06
N ALA A 59 -15.49 10.06 -7.28
CA ALA A 59 -14.45 9.68 -6.34
C ALA A 59 -13.30 10.68 -6.34
N THR A 60 -12.77 10.99 -5.15
CA THR A 60 -11.58 11.84 -4.97
C THR A 60 -10.30 11.02 -4.70
N GLN A 61 -10.44 9.70 -4.69
CA GLN A 61 -9.36 8.75 -4.46
C GLN A 61 -9.72 7.39 -5.05
N TYR A 62 -8.73 6.72 -5.65
CA TYR A 62 -8.87 5.35 -6.13
C TYR A 62 -7.53 4.62 -6.08
N ILE A 63 -7.59 3.29 -6.15
CA ILE A 63 -6.42 2.43 -6.33
C ILE A 63 -6.59 1.63 -7.61
N GLU A 64 -5.51 1.50 -8.35
CA GLU A 64 -5.41 0.75 -9.60
C GLU A 64 -4.43 -0.42 -9.39
N THR A 65 -4.82 -1.61 -9.84
CA THR A 65 -3.92 -2.75 -10.01
C THR A 65 -3.76 -3.03 -11.50
N ILE A 66 -2.52 -3.19 -11.95
CA ILE A 66 -2.18 -3.62 -13.31
C ILE A 66 -1.43 -4.95 -13.18
N LEU A 67 -1.90 -5.98 -13.88
CA LEU A 67 -1.24 -7.28 -14.00
C LEU A 67 -0.80 -7.50 -15.44
N THR A 68 0.35 -8.13 -15.62
CA THR A 68 0.73 -8.76 -16.88
C THR A 68 0.75 -10.25 -16.65
N LEU A 69 -0.06 -10.99 -17.41
CA LEU A 69 -0.17 -12.44 -17.33
C LEU A 69 0.46 -13.10 -18.56
N ASP A 70 0.99 -14.30 -18.40
CA ASP A 70 1.32 -15.20 -19.51
C ASP A 70 0.08 -16.00 -19.99
N GLU A 71 0.29 -16.90 -20.95
CA GLU A 71 -0.81 -17.67 -21.55
C GLU A 71 -1.52 -18.59 -20.55
N ASP A 72 -0.81 -19.04 -19.50
CA ASP A 72 -1.28 -19.96 -18.47
C ASP A 72 -1.86 -19.21 -17.25
N GLY A 73 -1.82 -17.87 -17.24
CA GLY A 73 -2.30 -17.04 -16.13
C GLY A 73 -1.27 -16.84 -15.01
N ILE A 74 0.01 -17.12 -15.26
CA ILE A 74 1.09 -16.77 -14.34
C ILE A 74 1.34 -15.27 -14.41
N ILE A 75 1.45 -14.63 -13.26
CA ILE A 75 1.71 -13.20 -13.16
C ILE A 75 3.19 -12.93 -13.48
N GLU A 76 3.47 -12.34 -14.63
CA GLU A 76 4.81 -11.93 -15.05
C GLU A 76 5.22 -10.57 -14.44
N ASP A 77 4.26 -9.67 -14.29
CA ASP A 77 4.45 -8.35 -13.70
C ASP A 77 3.19 -7.88 -12.96
N ALA A 78 3.39 -7.10 -11.91
CA ALA A 78 2.31 -6.51 -11.14
C ALA A 78 2.65 -5.08 -10.72
N LYS A 79 1.65 -4.20 -10.71
CA LYS A 79 1.79 -2.82 -10.25
C LYS A 79 0.54 -2.37 -9.53
N MET A 80 0.71 -1.67 -8.42
CA MET A 80 -0.39 -1.05 -7.68
C MET A 80 -0.12 0.44 -7.46
N VAL A 81 -1.12 1.27 -7.76
CA VAL A 81 -1.02 2.73 -7.64
C VAL A 81 -2.25 3.30 -6.95
N PHE A 82 -2.04 3.99 -5.84
CA PHE A 82 -3.08 4.75 -5.15
C PHE A 82 -3.02 6.19 -5.64
N TRP A 83 -4.10 6.64 -6.26
CA TRP A 83 -4.34 8.00 -6.71
C TRP A 83 -5.20 8.82 -5.74
N VAL A 84 -4.83 10.07 -5.55
CA VAL A 84 -5.61 11.05 -4.78
C VAL A 84 -5.80 12.30 -5.63
N GLN A 85 -6.96 12.92 -5.50
CA GLN A 85 -7.24 14.19 -6.15
C GLN A 85 -6.76 15.35 -5.26
N ARG A 86 -6.00 16.27 -5.85
CA ARG A 86 -5.52 17.52 -5.24
C ARG A 86 -5.69 18.64 -6.25
N ASP A 87 -6.43 19.68 -5.88
CA ASP A 87 -6.70 20.84 -6.73
C ASP A 87 -7.19 20.47 -8.14
N GLY A 88 -8.02 19.42 -8.24
CA GLY A 88 -8.58 18.91 -9.48
C GLY A 88 -7.69 17.91 -10.25
N TYR A 89 -6.44 17.71 -9.85
CA TYR A 89 -5.50 16.80 -10.50
C TYR A 89 -5.35 15.48 -9.76
N TRP A 90 -5.24 14.39 -10.51
CA TRP A 90 -4.89 13.08 -9.99
C TRP A 90 -3.38 12.97 -9.79
N ILE A 91 -2.97 12.71 -8.54
CA ILE A 91 -1.56 12.57 -8.18
C ILE A 91 -1.39 11.21 -7.50
N PRO A 92 -0.37 10.42 -7.86
CA PRO A 92 -0.04 9.21 -7.11
C PRO A 92 0.30 9.60 -5.67
N ARG A 93 -0.33 8.92 -4.72
CA ARG A 93 -0.03 9.04 -3.29
C ARG A 93 1.43 8.68 -2.98
N SER A 94 2.05 7.88 -3.83
CA SER A 94 3.47 7.51 -3.79
C SER A 94 4.38 8.46 -4.58
N SER A 95 3.90 9.62 -5.04
CA SER A 95 4.70 10.53 -5.90
C SER A 95 5.96 11.07 -5.24
N GLY A 96 6.18 10.82 -3.94
CA GLY A 96 7.45 10.98 -3.22
C GLY A 96 7.90 12.43 -3.03
N ASN A 97 7.34 13.35 -3.80
CA ASN A 97 7.66 14.77 -3.75
C ASN A 97 7.06 15.39 -2.49
N ALA A 98 7.92 16.08 -1.74
CA ALA A 98 7.53 16.94 -0.64
C ALA A 98 8.16 18.32 -0.80
N TYR A 99 7.44 19.35 -0.39
CA TYR A 99 8.06 20.61 0.02
C TYR A 99 8.32 20.55 1.52
N VAL A 100 9.52 20.91 1.94
CA VAL A 100 9.91 21.00 3.34
C VAL A 100 10.57 22.35 3.59
N ALA A 101 10.10 23.04 4.61
CA ALA A 101 10.78 24.20 5.19
C ALA A 101 10.92 24.01 6.70
N ILE A 102 12.01 24.52 7.26
CA ILE A 102 12.35 24.41 8.67
C ILE A 102 12.50 25.82 9.23
N ASP A 103 11.73 26.14 10.27
CA ASP A 103 11.89 27.36 11.07
C ASP A 103 12.65 27.03 12.36
N TYR A 104 13.97 27.21 12.32
CA TYR A 104 14.84 26.93 13.46
C TYR A 104 14.60 27.87 14.66
N SER A 105 13.81 28.95 14.51
CA SER A 105 13.45 29.83 15.62
C SER A 105 12.30 29.29 16.46
N VAL A 106 11.56 28.30 15.94
CA VAL A 106 10.48 27.62 16.67
C VAL A 106 11.08 26.53 17.55
N ASP A 107 10.67 26.49 18.81
CA ASP A 107 10.86 25.34 19.68
C ASP A 107 9.57 24.51 19.61
N PRO A 108 9.62 23.27 19.09
CA PRO A 108 8.42 22.49 18.89
C PRO A 108 7.70 22.23 20.21
N THR A 109 6.36 22.24 20.18
CA THR A 109 5.54 21.90 21.34
C THR A 109 4.70 20.67 21.06
N ALA A 110 4.53 19.83 22.07
CA ALA A 110 3.76 18.60 21.93
C ALA A 110 2.27 18.90 21.70
N ALA A 111 1.64 18.15 20.79
CA ALA A 111 0.20 18.09 20.68
C ALA A 111 -0.45 17.60 21.97
N THR A 112 -1.73 17.92 22.17
CA THR A 112 -2.58 17.19 23.12
C THR A 112 -3.14 15.94 22.41
N PRO A 113 -2.85 14.71 22.88
CA PRO A 113 -3.39 13.50 22.28
C PRO A 113 -4.83 13.20 22.75
N GLY A 114 -5.40 12.07 22.31
CA GLY A 114 -6.74 11.64 22.71
C GLY A 114 -7.91 12.28 21.94
N ASP A 115 -9.08 12.25 22.58
CA ASP A 115 -10.36 12.71 22.01
C ASP A 115 -10.42 14.25 21.88
N ASP A 116 -9.84 14.97 22.84
CA ASP A 116 -9.70 16.44 22.83
C ASP A 116 -8.43 16.90 22.10
N TYR A 117 -8.13 16.25 20.97
CA TYR A 117 -6.91 16.49 20.21
C TYR A 117 -6.72 17.98 19.87
N ALA A 118 -5.53 18.49 20.20
CA ALA A 118 -5.05 19.79 19.76
C ALA A 118 -3.65 19.64 19.19
N ALA A 119 -3.40 20.22 18.01
CA ALA A 119 -2.05 20.26 17.46
C ALA A 119 -1.15 21.15 18.33
N GLY A 120 0.11 20.73 18.50
CA GLY A 120 1.17 21.58 19.02
C GLY A 120 1.77 22.44 17.91
N GLU A 121 2.88 23.09 18.24
CA GLU A 121 3.66 23.92 17.33
C GLU A 121 4.78 23.10 16.70
N SER A 122 4.90 23.17 15.37
CA SER A 122 5.88 22.43 14.57
C SER A 122 6.89 23.41 13.99
N MET A 123 8.19 23.10 14.08
CA MET A 123 9.24 23.84 13.36
C MET A 123 9.28 23.47 11.86
N PHE A 124 8.60 22.39 11.46
CA PHE A 124 8.53 21.97 10.06
C PHE A 124 7.23 22.41 9.39
N THR A 125 7.35 22.93 8.17
CA THR A 125 6.24 23.03 7.20
C THR A 125 6.46 21.98 6.12
N VAL A 126 5.61 20.95 6.08
CA VAL A 126 5.68 19.86 5.10
C VAL A 126 4.43 19.84 4.24
N TYR A 127 4.60 19.94 2.91
CA TYR A 127 3.53 19.66 1.95
C TYR A 127 3.88 18.42 1.15
N THR A 128 3.17 17.32 1.43
CA THR A 128 3.29 16.05 0.71
C THR A 128 1.93 15.36 0.62
N VAL A 129 1.79 14.46 -0.33
CA VAL A 129 0.61 13.59 -0.47
C VAL A 129 0.62 12.42 0.52
N ASP A 130 1.78 12.09 1.09
CA ASP A 130 1.94 11.03 2.07
C ASP A 130 3.03 11.33 3.11
N MET A 131 2.66 11.19 4.38
CA MET A 131 3.56 11.35 5.52
C MET A 131 3.87 10.02 6.22
N MET A 132 3.33 8.90 5.76
CA MET A 132 3.60 7.61 6.40
C MET A 132 5.06 7.22 6.26
N SER A 133 5.73 7.01 7.40
CA SER A 133 7.17 6.71 7.44
C SER A 133 8.03 7.79 6.79
N PHE A 134 7.53 9.02 6.74
CA PHE A 134 8.25 10.18 6.23
C PHE A 134 9.27 10.66 7.26
N TYR A 135 10.42 11.12 6.80
CA TYR A 135 11.33 11.93 7.58
C TYR A 135 11.78 13.17 6.81
N ALA A 136 12.12 14.21 7.55
CA ALA A 136 12.83 15.38 7.07
C ALA A 136 13.93 15.76 8.05
N VAL A 137 15.05 16.27 7.54
CA VAL A 137 16.20 16.68 8.34
C VAL A 137 16.85 17.91 7.72
N GLY A 138 17.41 18.79 8.53
CA GLY A 138 18.22 19.91 8.07
C GLY A 138 19.11 20.44 9.17
N VAL A 139 20.10 21.26 8.79
CA VAL A 139 21.01 21.91 9.74
C VAL A 139 21.10 23.39 9.43
N SER A 140 20.83 24.23 10.43
CA SER A 140 20.89 25.68 10.29
C SER A 140 22.31 26.19 10.07
N SER A 141 22.45 27.48 9.72
CA SER A 141 23.76 28.16 9.65
C SER A 141 24.48 28.24 11.00
N ASP A 142 23.74 28.11 12.11
CA ASP A 142 24.27 28.13 13.47
C ASP A 142 24.48 26.70 14.02
N ASN A 143 24.56 25.71 13.12
CA ASN A 143 24.79 24.30 13.46
C ASN A 143 23.69 23.67 14.33
N VAL A 144 22.45 24.15 14.24
CA VAL A 144 21.29 23.52 14.88
C VAL A 144 20.74 22.45 13.95
N ALA A 145 20.77 21.18 14.36
CA ALA A 145 20.17 20.08 13.61
C ALA A 145 18.68 19.92 14.00
N ALA A 146 17.82 19.80 13.00
CA ALA A 146 16.38 19.60 13.19
C ALA A 146 15.93 18.35 12.42
N VAL A 147 15.12 17.51 13.07
CA VAL A 147 14.53 16.30 12.47
C VAL A 147 13.03 16.32 12.69
N ALA A 148 12.26 15.98 11.65
CA ALA A 148 10.88 15.54 11.74
C ALA A 148 10.80 14.10 11.25
N ILE A 149 10.16 13.22 12.02
CA ILE A 149 9.98 11.81 11.67
C ILE A 149 8.57 11.34 12.06
N VAL A 150 7.87 10.72 11.12
CA VAL A 150 6.47 10.34 11.31
C VAL A 150 6.37 8.88 11.74
N CYS A 151 5.94 8.65 12.97
CA CYS A 151 5.80 7.28 13.50
C CYS A 151 4.68 6.52 12.77
N PRO A 152 4.95 5.35 12.17
CA PRO A 152 3.94 4.57 11.47
C PRO A 152 2.88 3.98 12.41
N VAL A 153 3.22 3.81 13.70
CA VAL A 153 2.34 3.20 14.70
C VAL A 153 1.37 4.22 15.29
N THR A 154 1.85 5.36 15.75
CA THR A 154 1.01 6.41 16.37
C THR A 154 0.43 7.39 15.34
N ARG A 155 1.06 7.53 14.17
CA ARG A 155 0.74 8.53 13.13
C ARG A 155 0.93 9.97 13.57
N TYR A 156 1.81 10.20 14.54
CA TYR A 156 2.28 11.54 14.89
C TYR A 156 3.59 11.87 14.18
N GLN A 157 3.76 13.14 13.84
CA GLN A 157 5.08 13.71 13.56
C GLN A 157 5.78 13.94 14.89
N TYR A 158 6.96 13.36 15.02
CA TYR A 158 7.88 13.60 16.12
C TYR A 158 9.00 14.49 15.63
N GLU A 159 9.31 15.51 16.42
CA GLU A 159 10.33 16.50 16.10
C GLU A 159 11.44 16.46 17.14
N MET A 160 12.67 16.64 16.67
CA MET A 160 13.87 16.71 17.50
C MET A 160 14.68 17.93 17.07
N LYS A 161 15.11 18.73 18.03
CA LYS A 161 15.93 19.93 17.81
C LYS A 161 17.18 19.83 18.65
N PHE A 162 18.34 19.79 18.00
CA PHE A 162 19.65 19.63 18.64
C PHE A 162 20.49 20.88 18.38
N ASP A 163 20.73 21.66 19.43
CA ASP A 163 21.60 22.84 19.34
C ASP A 163 23.06 22.44 19.05
N ALA A 164 23.87 23.38 18.59
CA ALA A 164 25.28 23.15 18.26
C ALA A 164 26.12 22.58 19.42
N GLY A 165 25.71 22.84 20.67
CA GLY A 165 26.38 22.35 21.88
C GLY A 165 25.78 21.06 22.45
N PHE A 166 24.84 20.41 21.75
CA PHE A 166 24.26 19.15 22.17
C PHE A 166 25.32 18.04 22.22
N ASP A 167 25.16 17.10 23.17
CA ASP A 167 26.03 15.92 23.27
C ASP A 167 25.61 14.88 22.22
N PHE A 168 26.20 14.96 21.02
CA PHE A 168 25.88 14.05 19.93
C PHE A 168 26.36 12.61 20.14
N ASP A 169 27.22 12.35 21.14
CA ASP A 169 27.60 11.01 21.56
C ASP A 169 26.57 10.37 22.50
N LYS A 170 25.58 11.14 22.98
CA LYS A 170 24.45 10.64 23.78
C LYS A 170 23.78 9.47 23.06
N PRO A 171 23.48 8.35 23.74
CA PRO A 171 22.71 7.27 23.15
C PRO A 171 21.34 7.75 22.69
N PHE A 172 20.93 7.38 21.48
CA PHE A 172 19.63 7.74 20.92
C PHE A 172 18.47 7.16 21.74
N GLY A 173 18.69 6.05 22.45
CA GLY A 173 17.72 5.47 23.39
C GLY A 173 17.30 6.43 24.50
N GLU A 174 18.09 7.47 24.79
CA GLU A 174 17.81 8.51 25.77
C GLU A 174 17.12 9.77 25.17
N VAL A 175 16.83 9.76 23.86
CA VAL A 175 16.04 10.79 23.17
C VAL A 175 14.56 10.41 23.28
N THR A 176 13.88 10.95 24.27
CA THR A 176 12.51 10.56 24.65
C THR A 176 11.60 11.79 24.84
N ILE A 177 10.30 11.55 24.99
CA ILE A 177 9.35 12.64 25.25
C ILE A 177 9.60 13.22 26.65
N ALA A 178 9.95 12.36 27.61
CA ALA A 178 10.29 12.76 28.98
C ALA A 178 11.57 13.61 29.06
N SER A 179 12.56 13.36 28.18
CA SER A 179 13.76 14.20 28.10
C SER A 179 13.50 15.57 27.46
N GLY A 180 12.39 15.71 26.73
CA GLY A 180 12.05 16.90 25.94
C GLY A 180 12.69 16.92 24.55
N ASP A 181 13.56 15.95 24.23
CA ASP A 181 14.29 15.89 22.96
C ASP A 181 13.44 15.29 21.82
N LEU A 182 12.38 14.55 22.16
CA LEU A 182 11.46 13.93 21.20
C LEU A 182 10.04 14.49 21.38
N VAL A 183 9.64 15.42 20.51
CA VAL A 183 8.40 16.18 20.69
C VAL A 183 7.34 15.76 19.66
N PRO A 184 6.23 15.11 20.07
CA PRO A 184 5.15 14.75 19.15
C PRO A 184 4.25 15.96 18.84
N THR A 185 4.49 16.67 17.74
CA THR A 185 3.89 17.99 17.47
C THR A 185 2.50 17.93 16.88
N TRP A 186 2.19 16.97 16.00
CA TRP A 186 0.84 16.87 15.43
C TRP A 186 0.51 15.49 14.86
N ARG A 187 -0.80 15.22 14.73
CA ARG A 187 -1.34 13.95 14.24
C ARG A 187 -1.54 13.99 12.72
N THR A 188 -0.71 13.25 11.98
CA THR A 188 -0.78 13.12 10.52
C THR A 188 -1.97 12.26 10.04
N SER A 189 -2.48 11.37 10.89
CA SER A 189 -3.67 10.55 10.60
C SER A 189 -4.36 10.04 11.87
N GLY A 190 -5.69 9.96 11.86
CA GLY A 190 -6.48 9.36 12.96
C GLY A 190 -6.47 7.82 12.99
N SER A 191 -5.76 7.17 12.07
CA SER A 191 -5.81 5.71 11.88
C SER A 191 -4.69 4.92 12.56
N GLY A 192 -3.90 5.57 13.43
CA GLY A 192 -2.81 4.91 14.17
C GLY A 192 -3.26 3.64 14.88
N LEU A 193 -2.37 2.64 14.87
CA LEU A 193 -2.55 1.39 15.59
C LEU A 193 -2.52 1.65 17.10
N MET A 194 -1.59 2.49 17.53
CA MET A 194 -1.56 3.03 18.88
C MET A 194 -2.13 4.45 18.86
N ARG A 195 -2.98 4.75 19.84
CA ARG A 195 -3.61 6.07 19.99
C ARG A 195 -3.48 6.50 21.44
N PRO A 196 -2.30 7.04 21.83
CA PRO A 196 -2.09 7.52 23.19
C PRO A 196 -3.23 8.47 23.57
N GLN A 197 -3.72 8.36 24.80
CA GLN A 197 -4.63 9.34 25.40
C GLN A 197 -3.82 10.38 26.19
N ASP A 198 -2.63 10.00 26.63
CA ASP A 198 -1.64 10.86 27.27
C ASP A 198 -0.22 10.48 26.80
N TRP A 199 0.67 11.46 26.65
CA TRP A 199 2.07 11.19 26.33
C TRP A 199 2.81 10.48 27.45
N ALA A 200 2.34 10.58 28.70
CA ALA A 200 2.85 9.83 29.84
C ALA A 200 2.86 8.31 29.61
N GLU A 201 1.97 7.78 28.75
CA GLU A 201 1.92 6.36 28.38
C GLU A 201 3.20 5.87 27.68
N ILE A 202 3.89 6.77 26.98
CA ILE A 202 5.08 6.47 26.17
C ILE A 202 6.23 7.42 26.44
N ALA A 203 6.20 8.15 27.57
CA ALA A 203 7.11 9.27 27.80
C ALA A 203 8.59 8.85 27.82
N GLU A 204 8.87 7.68 28.39
CA GLU A 204 10.23 7.11 28.51
C GLU A 204 10.65 6.29 27.28
N ARG A 205 9.82 6.21 26.24
CA ARG A 205 10.12 5.45 25.03
C ARG A 205 10.80 6.34 24.00
N ASN A 206 11.92 5.89 23.45
CA ASN A 206 12.52 6.51 22.27
C ASN A 206 11.76 6.10 21.00
N PHE A 207 12.10 6.74 19.86
CA PHE A 207 11.38 6.54 18.61
C PHE A 207 11.40 5.10 18.09
N PHE A 208 12.44 4.31 18.39
CA PHE A 208 12.55 2.90 18.00
C PHE A 208 11.78 1.94 18.91
N GLU A 209 11.14 2.45 19.98
CA GLU A 209 10.50 1.63 21.01
C GLU A 209 9.10 2.14 21.41
N ILE A 210 8.52 3.06 20.63
CA ILE A 210 7.17 3.63 20.87
C ILE A 210 6.11 2.53 21.08
N HIS A 211 6.23 1.42 20.34
CA HIS A 211 5.36 0.26 20.45
C HIS A 211 6.14 -1.06 20.43
N ASP A 212 5.91 -1.91 21.42
CA ASP A 212 6.73 -3.10 21.71
C ASP A 212 6.84 -4.08 20.54
N LEU A 213 5.74 -4.30 19.81
CA LEU A 213 5.71 -5.30 18.74
C LEU A 213 6.13 -4.77 17.37
N TRP A 214 6.02 -3.46 17.13
CA TRP A 214 5.97 -2.94 15.75
C TRP A 214 6.94 -1.81 15.47
N SER A 215 7.74 -1.38 16.45
CA SER A 215 8.70 -0.31 16.20
C SER A 215 9.93 -0.78 15.40
N HIS A 216 10.19 -2.10 15.34
CA HIS A 216 11.25 -2.70 14.54
C HIS A 216 11.21 -2.27 13.06
N VAL A 217 10.01 -1.98 12.53
CA VAL A 217 9.81 -1.54 11.13
C VAL A 217 10.46 -0.19 10.80
N VAL A 218 10.85 0.58 11.82
CA VAL A 218 11.53 1.86 11.65
C VAL A 218 12.97 1.64 11.16
N ASN A 219 13.65 0.62 11.71
CA ASN A 219 15.09 0.43 11.58
C ASN A 219 15.52 -0.98 11.13
N ASP A 220 14.59 -1.90 10.87
CA ASP A 220 14.93 -3.20 10.27
C ASP A 220 15.45 -3.05 8.83
N ARG A 221 15.00 -2.01 8.12
CA ARG A 221 15.30 -1.75 6.69
C ARG A 221 15.34 -0.25 6.38
N GLY A 222 15.91 0.09 5.22
CA GLY A 222 15.94 1.47 4.71
C GLY A 222 17.08 2.29 5.32
N VAL A 223 16.91 3.61 5.32
CA VAL A 223 17.98 4.57 5.71
C VAL A 223 18.41 4.44 7.18
N LEU A 224 17.53 3.95 8.06
CA LEU A 224 17.84 3.73 9.48
C LEU A 224 18.28 2.29 9.78
N SER A 225 18.56 1.47 8.76
CA SER A 225 19.01 0.10 8.95
C SER A 225 20.33 0.06 9.73
N GLY A 226 20.33 -0.63 10.88
CA GLY A 226 21.49 -0.74 11.76
C GLY A 226 21.59 0.35 12.84
N VAL A 227 20.74 1.39 12.80
CA VAL A 227 20.63 2.34 13.91
C VAL A 227 19.78 1.71 15.01
N THR A 228 20.26 1.73 16.24
CA THR A 228 19.60 1.10 17.40
C THR A 228 19.48 2.09 18.56
N PRO A 229 18.73 1.79 19.64
CA PRO A 229 18.75 2.62 20.83
C PRO A 229 20.16 2.81 21.46
N ALA A 230 21.09 1.89 21.20
CA ALA A 230 22.49 2.02 21.66
C ALA A 230 23.36 2.89 20.74
N SER A 231 22.89 3.19 19.53
CA SER A 231 23.57 4.10 18.61
C SER A 231 23.56 5.52 19.16
N SER A 232 24.55 6.34 18.79
CA SER A 232 24.57 7.74 19.20
C SER A 232 23.60 8.59 18.38
N VAL A 233 23.27 9.80 18.87
CA VAL A 233 22.51 10.78 18.09
C VAL A 233 23.26 11.18 16.80
N LEU A 234 24.60 11.22 16.84
CA LEU A 234 25.44 11.40 15.65
C LEU A 234 25.16 10.32 14.60
N GLU A 235 25.24 9.04 14.97
CA GLU A 235 25.00 7.92 14.03
C GLU A 235 23.59 7.96 13.43
N PHE A 236 22.59 8.34 14.25
CA PHE A 236 21.22 8.55 13.77
C PHE A 236 21.12 9.69 12.74
N LEU A 237 21.73 10.85 13.01
CA LEU A 237 21.70 12.00 12.10
C LEU A 237 22.49 11.75 10.82
N GLU A 238 23.63 11.07 10.90
CA GLU A 238 24.41 10.64 9.72
C GLU A 238 23.62 9.68 8.84
N ALA A 239 22.88 8.74 9.43
CA ALA A 239 21.99 7.84 8.70
C ALA A 239 20.88 8.58 7.94
N LEU A 240 20.46 9.75 8.42
CA LEU A 240 19.52 10.65 7.73
C LEU A 240 20.19 11.58 6.72
N GLY A 241 21.53 11.57 6.63
CA GLY A 241 22.31 12.35 5.66
C GLY A 241 22.95 13.63 6.21
N VAL A 242 22.94 13.85 7.52
CA VAL A 242 23.66 14.98 8.14
C VAL A 242 25.17 14.69 8.12
N SER A 243 25.97 15.68 7.73
CA SER A 243 27.43 15.59 7.81
C SER A 243 27.94 16.25 9.09
N PHE A 244 29.00 15.69 9.68
CA PHE A 244 29.66 16.24 10.86
C PHE A 244 31.12 16.63 10.56
N ASP A 245 31.61 17.68 11.21
CA ASP A 245 33.03 18.03 11.29
C ASP A 245 33.39 18.31 12.76
N GLY A 246 34.38 17.59 13.29
CA GLY A 246 34.78 17.72 14.69
C GLY A 246 33.66 17.51 15.71
N GLY A 247 32.66 16.67 15.41
CA GLY A 247 31.49 16.43 16.26
C GLY A 247 30.39 17.48 16.18
N VAL A 248 30.50 18.46 15.26
CA VAL A 248 29.49 19.50 15.04
C VAL A 248 28.76 19.26 13.71
N PRO A 249 27.42 19.29 13.67
CA PRO A 249 26.66 19.09 12.44
C PRO A 249 26.88 20.27 11.48
N GLN A 250 27.09 19.99 10.20
CA GLN A 250 27.39 21.00 9.19
C GLN A 250 26.11 21.57 8.55
N PRO A 251 26.03 22.88 8.27
CA PRO A 251 24.85 23.50 7.68
C PRO A 251 24.43 22.80 6.39
N ALA A 252 23.14 22.51 6.27
CA ALA A 252 22.56 21.80 5.14
C ALA A 252 21.10 22.21 4.93
N GLU A 253 20.70 22.34 3.66
CA GLU A 253 19.29 22.54 3.31
C GLU A 253 18.44 21.34 3.77
N ALA A 254 17.13 21.57 3.90
CA ALA A 254 16.21 20.51 4.29
C ALA A 254 16.22 19.36 3.27
N ALA A 255 16.60 18.18 3.71
CA ALA A 255 16.46 16.93 2.99
C ALA A 255 15.28 16.15 3.56
N TYR A 256 14.70 15.25 2.76
CA TYR A 256 13.61 14.40 3.19
C TYR A 256 13.61 13.07 2.46
N GLY A 257 12.87 12.12 3.01
CA GLY A 257 12.68 10.82 2.41
C GLY A 257 11.66 10.00 3.17
N TYR A 258 11.72 8.69 2.92
CA TYR A 258 10.89 7.72 3.61
C TYR A 258 11.80 6.64 4.19
N PHE A 259 11.57 6.26 5.45
CA PHE A 259 12.30 5.20 6.12
C PHE A 259 11.54 3.87 6.09
N GLY A 260 12.15 2.81 6.63
CA GLY A 260 11.61 1.45 6.56
C GLY A 260 11.62 0.94 5.12
N LEU A 261 10.46 0.56 4.60
CA LEU A 261 10.28 0.10 3.22
C LEU A 261 9.81 1.20 2.26
N GLY A 262 9.67 2.45 2.71
CA GLY A 262 9.32 3.58 1.83
C GLY A 262 7.83 3.92 1.82
N GLY A 263 7.18 3.91 2.99
CA GLY A 263 5.79 4.37 3.14
C GLY A 263 4.80 3.56 2.28
N TRP A 264 3.80 4.23 1.69
CA TRP A 264 2.80 3.56 0.84
C TRP A 264 3.40 2.99 -0.44
N SER A 265 4.42 3.65 -0.98
CA SER A 265 5.14 3.19 -2.17
C SER A 265 5.78 1.83 -1.92
N GLY A 266 6.45 1.70 -0.78
CA GLY A 266 7.02 0.44 -0.29
C GLY A 266 6.00 -0.68 -0.20
N ASN A 267 4.84 -0.38 0.37
CA ASN A 267 3.79 -1.37 0.59
C ASN A 267 3.21 -1.90 -0.72
N HIS A 268 2.85 -1.02 -1.65
CA HIS A 268 2.32 -1.44 -2.95
C HIS A 268 3.39 -2.17 -3.77
N SER A 269 4.65 -1.76 -3.67
CA SER A 269 5.77 -2.46 -4.30
C SER A 269 5.93 -3.86 -3.73
N ALA A 270 5.85 -4.02 -2.40
CA ALA A 270 5.96 -5.31 -1.75
C ALA A 270 4.81 -6.26 -2.15
N ILE A 271 3.56 -5.76 -2.17
CA ILE A 271 2.41 -6.55 -2.64
C ILE A 271 2.62 -6.98 -4.09
N ALA A 272 2.95 -6.04 -4.98
CA ALA A 272 3.23 -6.32 -6.38
C ALA A 272 4.31 -7.40 -6.55
N GLN A 273 5.45 -7.26 -5.87
CA GLN A 273 6.53 -8.25 -5.93
C GLN A 273 6.12 -9.63 -5.41
N SER A 274 5.24 -9.71 -4.41
CA SER A 274 4.73 -11.01 -3.92
C SER A 274 3.73 -11.70 -4.85
N LEU A 275 3.22 -10.99 -5.87
CA LEU A 275 2.33 -11.57 -6.88
C LEU A 275 3.09 -12.16 -8.06
N ILE A 276 4.31 -11.68 -8.36
CA ILE A 276 5.08 -12.14 -9.51
C ILE A 276 5.44 -13.62 -9.35
N GLY A 277 5.11 -14.42 -10.36
CA GLY A 277 5.29 -15.87 -10.40
C GLY A 277 4.14 -16.67 -9.79
N GLU A 278 3.12 -16.01 -9.20
CA GLU A 278 1.92 -16.68 -8.72
C GLU A 278 0.94 -16.98 -9.86
N ASP A 279 0.16 -18.05 -9.71
CA ASP A 279 -0.92 -18.43 -10.62
C ASP A 279 -2.19 -17.64 -10.25
N ALA A 280 -2.59 -16.71 -11.12
CA ALA A 280 -3.73 -15.82 -10.92
C ALA A 280 -5.09 -16.56 -10.87
N THR A 281 -5.18 -17.75 -11.48
CA THR A 281 -6.39 -18.58 -11.44
C THR A 281 -6.61 -19.22 -10.06
N SER A 282 -5.51 -19.41 -9.32
CA SER A 282 -5.54 -19.93 -7.95
C SER A 282 -5.56 -18.80 -6.90
N LYS A 283 -4.84 -17.69 -7.17
CA LYS A 283 -4.73 -16.54 -6.29
C LYS A 283 -5.81 -15.52 -6.60
N THR A 284 -7.07 -15.84 -6.33
CA THR A 284 -8.20 -14.96 -6.69
C THR A 284 -8.40 -13.76 -5.76
N SER A 285 -7.68 -13.69 -4.63
CA SER A 285 -7.79 -12.55 -3.71
C SER A 285 -6.49 -12.28 -2.95
N LEU A 286 -6.30 -11.02 -2.54
CA LEU A 286 -5.23 -10.64 -1.62
C LEU A 286 -5.59 -10.83 -0.14
N VAL A 287 -6.85 -11.16 0.14
CA VAL A 287 -7.32 -11.46 1.49
C VAL A 287 -7.69 -12.94 1.54
N ASP A 288 -7.21 -13.62 2.57
CA ASP A 288 -7.61 -14.98 2.89
C ASP A 288 -8.99 -14.95 3.56
N TRP A 289 -10.02 -15.06 2.73
CA TRP A 289 -11.41 -15.11 3.18
C TRP A 289 -11.77 -16.43 3.86
N SER A 290 -10.89 -17.44 3.90
CA SER A 290 -11.15 -18.67 4.66
C SER A 290 -11.12 -18.44 6.18
N VAL A 291 -10.58 -17.30 6.63
CA VAL A 291 -10.58 -16.91 8.04
C VAL A 291 -11.97 -16.42 8.45
N ASP A 292 -12.63 -17.14 9.35
CA ASP A 292 -14.02 -16.89 9.80
C ASP A 292 -14.32 -15.43 10.16
N HIS A 293 -13.38 -14.74 10.82
CA HIS A 293 -13.55 -13.33 11.19
C HIS A 293 -13.62 -12.38 9.99
N TYR A 294 -12.94 -12.70 8.88
CA TYR A 294 -12.99 -11.91 7.65
C TYR A 294 -14.20 -12.27 6.81
N ALA A 295 -14.50 -13.57 6.65
CA ALA A 295 -15.69 -14.04 5.95
C ALA A 295 -16.98 -13.50 6.58
N GLY A 296 -17.10 -13.58 7.91
CA GLY A 296 -18.25 -13.08 8.66
C GLY A 296 -18.44 -11.55 8.58
N ALA A 297 -17.52 -10.83 7.93
CA ALA A 297 -17.61 -9.40 7.69
C ALA A 297 -17.90 -9.02 6.24
N VAL A 298 -18.13 -9.98 5.35
CA VAL A 298 -18.68 -9.76 4.01
C VAL A 298 -20.20 -9.94 4.07
N ASN A 299 -20.96 -8.95 3.61
CA ASN A 299 -22.43 -9.03 3.57
C ASN A 299 -22.95 -9.71 2.29
N GLU A 300 -24.27 -9.80 2.13
CA GLU A 300 -24.91 -10.45 0.98
C GLU A 300 -24.66 -9.75 -0.38
N ASP A 301 -24.26 -8.48 -0.34
CA ASP A 301 -23.89 -7.68 -1.51
C ASP A 301 -22.38 -7.74 -1.80
N ASN A 302 -21.65 -8.70 -1.22
CA ASN A 302 -20.20 -8.81 -1.30
C ASN A 302 -19.44 -7.56 -0.80
N VAL A 303 -20.00 -6.82 0.14
CA VAL A 303 -19.35 -5.64 0.74
C VAL A 303 -18.71 -6.00 2.07
N PHE A 304 -17.41 -5.76 2.19
CA PHE A 304 -16.66 -6.03 3.40
C PHE A 304 -16.75 -4.87 4.41
N GLY A 305 -17.18 -5.16 5.63
CA GLY A 305 -16.94 -4.34 6.81
C GLY A 305 -17.83 -3.11 6.97
N VAL A 306 -19.02 -3.11 6.36
CA VAL A 306 -20.05 -2.06 6.50
C VAL A 306 -21.00 -2.34 7.67
N ASP A 307 -21.38 -3.60 7.88
CA ASP A 307 -22.44 -3.97 8.85
C ASP A 307 -21.92 -4.65 10.13
N VAL A 308 -20.63 -4.93 10.20
CA VAL A 308 -19.98 -5.53 11.38
C VAL A 308 -18.63 -4.88 11.66
N ARG A 309 -18.16 -5.02 12.91
CA ARG A 309 -16.81 -4.60 13.30
C ARG A 309 -15.77 -5.46 12.60
N SER A 310 -15.40 -5.07 11.40
CA SER A 310 -14.25 -5.62 10.66
C SER A 310 -12.95 -5.16 11.33
N GLY A 311 -12.05 -6.10 11.56
CA GLY A 311 -10.67 -5.79 11.94
C GLY A 311 -9.87 -5.26 10.75
N ALA A 312 -8.57 -5.01 10.93
CA ALA A 312 -7.68 -4.91 9.78
C ALA A 312 -7.57 -6.29 9.11
N THR A 313 -7.88 -6.38 7.81
CA THR A 313 -7.63 -7.58 7.03
C THR A 313 -6.13 -7.81 6.98
N ARG A 314 -5.67 -8.95 7.52
CA ARG A 314 -4.30 -9.43 7.36
C ARG A 314 -4.33 -10.44 6.23
N THR A 315 -3.60 -10.25 5.11
CA THR A 315 -2.98 -11.31 4.26
C THR A 315 -2.39 -10.81 2.92
N VAL A 316 -1.72 -11.74 2.22
CA VAL A 316 -0.60 -11.70 1.22
C VAL A 316 0.76 -11.34 1.81
N GLN A 317 0.84 -10.43 2.78
CA GLN A 317 2.06 -10.22 3.55
C GLN A 317 1.73 -10.09 5.02
N ASN A 318 2.63 -10.51 5.91
CA ASN A 318 2.58 -10.05 7.29
C ASN A 318 2.75 -8.53 7.20
N SER A 319 1.64 -7.79 7.24
CA SER A 319 1.54 -6.36 6.92
C SER A 319 2.32 -5.47 7.88
N PHE A 320 3.10 -6.06 8.75
CA PHE A 320 3.93 -5.40 9.71
C PHE A 320 5.40 -5.76 9.50
N ASP A 321 5.75 -7.04 9.35
CA ASP A 321 7.15 -7.45 9.10
C ASP A 321 7.60 -7.20 7.64
N GLY A 322 6.64 -7.13 6.69
CA GLY A 322 6.89 -6.90 5.26
C GLY A 322 6.55 -5.49 4.78
N ILE A 323 6.11 -4.62 5.68
CA ILE A 323 5.59 -3.27 5.42
C ILE A 323 6.23 -2.31 6.43
N SER A 324 6.35 -1.03 6.11
CA SER A 324 6.93 0.01 6.99
C SER A 324 6.16 0.26 8.31
N GLY A 325 5.60 -0.76 8.98
CA GLY A 325 4.85 -0.62 10.24
C GLY A 325 3.41 -0.21 10.12
N ALA A 326 2.91 -0.10 8.90
CA ALA A 326 1.56 0.35 8.64
C ALA A 326 0.60 -0.84 8.60
N THR A 327 -0.43 -0.82 9.43
CA THR A 327 -1.63 -1.64 9.21
C THR A 327 -2.27 -1.24 7.86
N VAL A 328 -1.82 -1.83 6.75
CA VAL A 328 -2.49 -1.68 5.47
C VAL A 328 -3.73 -2.54 5.52
N ARG A 329 -4.90 -1.90 5.47
CA ARG A 329 -6.13 -2.61 5.15
C ARG A 329 -6.04 -2.96 3.68
N VAL A 330 -5.74 -4.22 3.38
CA VAL A 330 -5.54 -4.72 2.00
C VAL A 330 -6.87 -4.92 1.26
N SER A 331 -8.01 -4.56 1.87
CA SER A 331 -9.32 -4.87 1.31
C SER A 331 -9.60 -4.09 0.01
N ARG A 332 -9.26 -2.80 -0.07
CA ARG A 332 -9.39 -2.03 -1.34
C ARG A 332 -8.37 -2.46 -2.39
N GLU A 333 -7.14 -2.78 -1.98
CA GLU A 333 -6.09 -3.34 -2.84
C GLU A 333 -6.60 -4.66 -3.44
N SER A 334 -7.20 -5.52 -2.60
CA SER A 334 -7.81 -6.79 -2.99
C SER A 334 -8.97 -6.62 -3.95
N THR A 335 -9.84 -5.62 -3.76
CA THR A 335 -10.92 -5.30 -4.72
C THR A 335 -10.34 -4.91 -6.07
N SER A 336 -9.33 -4.02 -6.10
CA SER A 336 -8.71 -3.61 -7.37
C SER A 336 -7.99 -4.77 -8.07
N TYR A 337 -7.36 -5.67 -7.30
CA TYR A 337 -6.74 -6.88 -7.83
C TYR A 337 -7.78 -7.86 -8.41
N GLN A 338 -8.86 -8.15 -7.66
CA GLN A 338 -9.96 -8.99 -8.14
C GLN A 338 -10.55 -8.46 -9.46
N ARG A 339 -10.69 -7.13 -9.60
CA ARG A 339 -11.15 -6.53 -10.86
C ARG A 339 -10.16 -6.63 -12.00
N ALA A 340 -8.84 -6.67 -11.74
CA ALA A 340 -7.87 -7.00 -12.77
C ALA A 340 -8.06 -8.46 -13.24
N LEU A 341 -8.46 -9.36 -12.34
CA LEU A 341 -8.83 -10.74 -12.70
C LEU A 341 -10.18 -10.82 -13.45
N VAL A 342 -11.13 -9.94 -13.16
CA VAL A 342 -12.36 -9.79 -13.97
C VAL A 342 -12.02 -9.34 -15.39
N ASP A 343 -11.13 -8.35 -15.54
CA ASP A 343 -10.64 -7.89 -16.83
C ASP A 343 -9.87 -8.98 -17.60
N ALA A 344 -9.21 -9.91 -16.88
CA ALA A 344 -8.60 -11.12 -17.45
C ALA A 344 -9.59 -12.24 -17.79
N GLY A 345 -10.87 -12.11 -17.41
CA GLY A 345 -11.88 -13.15 -17.60
C GLY A 345 -11.77 -14.34 -16.63
N ILE A 346 -10.95 -14.22 -15.58
CA ILE A 346 -10.74 -15.25 -14.54
C ILE A 346 -11.88 -15.20 -13.51
N LEU A 347 -12.34 -14.00 -13.15
CA LEU A 347 -13.45 -13.76 -12.23
C LEU A 347 -14.63 -13.08 -12.94
N GLN A 348 -15.81 -13.12 -12.32
CA GLN A 348 -16.93 -12.26 -12.70
C GLN A 348 -17.05 -11.10 -11.71
N GLU A 349 -17.62 -9.98 -12.14
CA GLU A 349 -17.83 -8.82 -11.25
C GLU A 349 -18.66 -9.18 -10.01
N GLY A 350 -19.59 -10.13 -10.15
CA GLY A 350 -20.38 -10.64 -9.02
C GLY A 350 -19.56 -11.38 -7.95
N ASP A 351 -18.34 -11.83 -8.27
CA ASP A 351 -17.44 -12.50 -7.33
C ASP A 351 -16.55 -11.50 -6.57
N VAL A 352 -16.52 -10.24 -6.99
CA VAL A 352 -15.66 -9.20 -6.41
C VAL A 352 -16.16 -8.81 -5.02
N ILE A 353 -15.28 -8.94 -4.03
CA ILE A 353 -15.53 -8.41 -2.69
C ILE A 353 -15.12 -6.94 -2.64
N ILE A 354 -16.09 -6.05 -2.40
CA ILE A 354 -15.90 -4.61 -2.29
C ILE A 354 -15.34 -4.28 -0.90
N GLY A 355 -14.08 -3.85 -0.88
CA GLY A 355 -13.34 -3.50 0.32
C GLY A 355 -13.69 -2.11 0.88
N ARG A 356 -13.25 -1.86 2.11
CA ARG A 356 -13.31 -0.51 2.69
C ARG A 356 -12.16 0.33 2.14
N PHE A 357 -12.50 1.46 1.56
CA PHE A 357 -11.52 2.42 1.07
C PHE A 357 -10.85 3.22 2.20
#